data_AF-A0AAD3HNV4-F1
#
_entry.id   AF-A0AAD3HNV4-F1
#
_cell.length_a   1.000
_cell.length_b   1.000
_cell.length_c   1.000
_cell.angle_alpha   90.00
_cell.angle_beta   90.00
_cell.angle_gamma   90.00
#
_symmetry.space_group_name_H-M   'P 1'
#
loop_
_entity.id
_entity.type
_entity.pdbx_description
1 polymer ?
#
loop_
_entity_poly.entity_id
_entity_poly.type
_entity_poly.pdbx_seq_one_letter_code
_entity_poly.pdbx_strand_id
1 'polypeptide(L)'
;TAFNVDRGLSWEAAKRRLDRERLPGDPSSGFRLSRRPLGAVQLVLLALRKPGSRSLFSIARPNTGASFFDMDAADLDAKYLPPPTHGSPEEAQLEELWRAAHAAALTQCSHGPGCRLGPECGVGRRITTVTVLSGSVVRLWGVLEAVLARREAELPRMERSMRVVRVEWGEEEDKEEEEGQRGSEGKGEAAAPQSPPSPSSPQITLLSGSTAGSGGAADSIARATADPTAVATSTAAATSTAATAT
;
A
#
# COMPACT_ATOMS: atom_id res chain seq x y z
N THR A 1 -13.06 0.38 18.91
CA THR A 1 -13.43 -0.79 18.08
C THR A 1 -12.40 -0.99 16.99
N ALA A 2 -12.03 -2.23 16.67
CA ALA A 2 -11.08 -2.53 15.59
C ALA A 2 -11.83 -2.93 14.31
N PHE A 3 -11.38 -2.42 13.16
CA PHE A 3 -11.94 -2.69 11.85
C PHE A 3 -10.84 -3.10 10.90
N ASN A 4 -11.13 -4.02 9.97
CA ASN A 4 -10.23 -4.33 8.86
C ASN A 4 -10.62 -3.48 7.66
N VAL A 5 -9.67 -2.71 7.14
CA VAL A 5 -9.86 -1.86 5.96
C VAL A 5 -9.03 -2.40 4.82
N ASP A 6 -9.66 -2.66 3.68
CA ASP A 6 -8.95 -2.92 2.43
C ASP A 6 -8.60 -1.58 1.77
N ARG A 7 -7.31 -1.27 1.73
CA ARG A 7 -6.75 -0.09 1.07
C ARG A 7 -6.10 -0.43 -0.26
N GLY A 8 -6.24 -1.67 -0.73
CA GLY A 8 -5.79 -2.10 -2.05
C GLY A 8 -6.57 -1.41 -3.17
N LEU A 9 -5.99 -1.42 -4.36
CA LEU A 9 -6.64 -0.88 -5.55
C LEU A 9 -6.68 -1.95 -6.63
N SER A 10 -7.89 -2.46 -6.92
CA SER A 10 -8.07 -3.45 -8.00
C SER A 10 -7.68 -2.84 -9.35
N TRP A 11 -7.41 -3.71 -10.33
CA TRP A 11 -7.08 -3.26 -11.68
C TRP A 11 -8.21 -2.41 -12.29
N GLU A 12 -9.45 -2.83 -12.14
CA GLU A 12 -10.64 -2.13 -12.65
C GLU A 12 -10.80 -0.77 -11.98
N ALA A 13 -10.60 -0.70 -10.65
CA ALA A 13 -10.64 0.56 -9.93
C ALA A 13 -9.49 1.49 -10.35
N ALA A 14 -8.31 0.95 -10.61
CA ALA A 14 -7.17 1.71 -11.13
C ALA A 14 -7.41 2.21 -12.56
N LYS A 15 -7.99 1.39 -13.45
CA LYS A 15 -8.38 1.81 -14.81
C LYS A 15 -9.42 2.94 -14.76
N ARG A 16 -10.51 2.77 -14.00
CA ARG A 16 -11.50 3.84 -13.79
C ARG A 16 -10.87 5.12 -13.24
N ARG A 17 -9.89 4.99 -12.35
CA ARG A 17 -9.14 6.13 -11.82
C ARG A 17 -8.33 6.83 -12.93
N LEU A 18 -7.60 6.06 -13.73
CA LEU A 18 -6.84 6.57 -14.87
C LEU A 18 -7.77 7.31 -15.85
N ASP A 19 -8.88 6.71 -16.24
CA ASP A 19 -9.83 7.30 -17.20
C ASP A 19 -10.41 8.63 -16.70
N ARG A 20 -10.67 8.74 -15.40
CA ARG A 20 -11.24 9.95 -14.79
C ARG A 20 -10.21 11.06 -14.56
N GLU A 21 -8.99 10.71 -14.15
CA GLU A 21 -8.00 11.68 -13.63
C GLU A 21 -6.89 12.01 -14.62
N ARG A 22 -6.76 11.25 -15.72
CA ARG A 22 -5.75 11.52 -16.74
C ARG A 22 -6.02 12.87 -17.41
N LEU A 23 -5.00 13.72 -17.43
CA LEU A 23 -5.06 14.98 -18.15
C LEU A 23 -5.20 14.74 -19.66
N PRO A 24 -6.07 15.48 -20.38
CA PRO A 24 -6.21 15.34 -21.82
C PRO A 24 -4.87 15.49 -22.55
N GLY A 25 -4.57 14.55 -23.44
CA GLY A 25 -3.33 14.56 -24.21
C GLY A 25 -2.06 14.27 -23.41
N ASP A 26 -2.16 13.74 -22.18
CA ASP A 26 -0.99 13.37 -21.38
C ASP A 26 -0.50 11.94 -21.68
N PRO A 27 0.64 11.76 -22.37
CA PRO A 27 1.20 10.42 -22.61
C PRO A 27 1.94 9.86 -21.39
N SER A 28 2.32 10.69 -20.41
CA SER A 28 3.19 10.28 -19.30
C SER A 28 2.44 9.58 -18.16
N SER A 29 1.14 9.85 -18.05
CA SER A 29 0.23 9.20 -17.10
C SER A 29 -0.18 7.82 -17.58
N GLY A 30 -0.12 6.82 -16.70
CA GLY A 30 -0.51 5.46 -16.99
C GLY A 30 0.12 4.43 -16.06
N PHE A 31 -0.16 3.16 -16.35
CA PHE A 31 0.44 2.03 -15.65
C PHE A 31 1.90 1.87 -16.04
N ARG A 32 2.75 1.54 -15.06
CA ARG A 32 4.18 1.41 -15.27
C ARG A 32 4.75 0.21 -14.53
N LEU A 33 5.76 -0.39 -15.15
CA LEU A 33 6.54 -1.49 -14.63
C LEU A 33 7.88 -0.99 -14.11
N SER A 34 8.35 -1.48 -12.95
CA SER A 34 9.69 -1.16 -12.48
C SER A 34 10.74 -1.71 -13.43
N ARG A 35 11.84 -0.99 -13.64
CA ARG A 35 12.96 -1.47 -14.46
C ARG A 35 13.77 -2.55 -13.78
N ARG A 36 13.79 -2.52 -12.45
CA ARG A 36 14.48 -3.51 -11.62
C ARG A 36 13.45 -4.21 -10.72
N PRO A 37 13.54 -5.54 -10.56
CA PRO A 37 12.76 -6.21 -9.55
C PRO A 37 13.23 -5.79 -8.16
N LEU A 38 12.30 -5.67 -7.21
CA LEU A 38 12.62 -5.49 -5.79
C LEU A 38 12.62 -6.87 -5.13
N GLY A 39 13.80 -7.45 -4.96
CA GLY A 39 13.92 -8.86 -4.58
C GLY A 39 13.41 -9.76 -5.72
N ALA A 40 12.44 -10.62 -5.42
CA ALA A 40 11.83 -11.53 -6.39
C ALA A 40 10.59 -10.94 -7.12
N VAL A 41 10.18 -9.71 -6.77
CA VAL A 41 8.90 -9.14 -7.24
C VAL A 41 9.14 -7.95 -8.15
N GLN A 42 8.59 -8.00 -9.36
CA GLN A 42 8.50 -6.85 -10.26
C GLN A 42 7.43 -5.90 -9.73
N LEU A 43 7.76 -4.62 -9.55
CA LEU A 43 6.82 -3.65 -9.00
C LEU A 43 6.00 -3.01 -10.12
N VAL A 44 4.69 -2.92 -9.92
CA VAL A 44 3.77 -2.19 -10.80
C VAL A 44 3.12 -1.05 -10.04
N LEU A 45 2.86 0.04 -10.76
CA LEU A 45 2.14 1.20 -10.23
C LEU A 45 1.36 1.93 -11.32
N LEU A 46 0.41 2.75 -10.89
CA LEU A 46 -0.29 3.73 -11.72
C LEU A 46 0.27 5.10 -11.37
N ALA A 47 0.80 5.81 -12.36
CA ALA A 47 1.28 7.18 -12.20
C ALA A 47 0.33 8.15 -12.91
N LEU A 48 -0.11 9.19 -12.21
CA LEU A 48 -1.00 10.24 -12.72
C LEU A 48 -0.36 11.60 -12.50
N ARG A 49 -0.14 12.36 -13.59
CA ARG A 49 0.41 13.71 -13.50
C ARG A 49 -0.55 14.63 -12.78
N LYS A 50 -0.05 15.42 -11.83
CA LYS A 50 -0.88 16.37 -11.10
C LYS A 50 -1.27 17.56 -11.99
N PRO A 51 -2.51 18.06 -11.89
CA PRO A 51 -2.89 19.30 -12.56
C PRO A 51 -2.01 20.45 -12.05
N GLY A 52 -1.56 21.32 -12.96
CA GLY A 52 -0.72 22.47 -12.61
C GLY A 52 0.76 22.15 -12.37
N SER A 53 1.19 20.89 -12.41
CA SER A 53 2.61 20.52 -12.35
C SER A 53 3.01 19.68 -13.57
N ARG A 54 4.21 19.95 -14.10
CA ARG A 54 4.80 19.15 -15.19
C ARG A 54 5.67 18.01 -14.68
N SER A 55 6.15 18.08 -13.45
CA SER A 55 7.11 17.12 -12.89
C SER A 55 6.56 16.25 -11.78
N LEU A 56 5.39 16.55 -11.21
CA LEU A 56 4.85 15.77 -10.08
C LEU A 56 3.78 14.77 -10.50
N PHE A 57 3.92 13.54 -10.03
CA PHE A 57 3.00 12.44 -10.25
C PHE A 57 2.43 11.91 -8.93
N SER A 58 1.12 11.79 -8.86
CA SER A 58 0.44 10.98 -7.86
C SER A 58 0.60 9.50 -8.22
N ILE A 59 0.99 8.69 -7.25
CA ILE A 59 1.26 7.26 -7.44
C ILE A 59 0.16 6.44 -6.77
N ALA A 60 -0.36 5.42 -7.45
CA ALA A 60 -1.20 4.40 -6.83
C ALA A 60 -0.60 3.00 -7.05
N ARG A 61 -0.73 2.13 -6.05
CA ARG A 61 -0.18 0.77 -6.07
C ARG A 61 -1.29 -0.25 -5.82
N PRO A 62 -1.16 -1.49 -6.33
CA PRO A 62 -2.16 -2.54 -6.11
C PRO A 62 -2.39 -2.82 -4.62
N ASN A 63 -1.36 -2.77 -3.80
CA ASN A 63 -1.42 -3.17 -2.39
C ASN A 63 -1.78 -2.04 -1.42
N THR A 64 -1.55 -0.78 -1.78
CA THR A 64 -1.72 0.36 -0.86
C THR A 64 -2.67 1.44 -1.37
N GLY A 65 -3.15 1.31 -2.60
CA GLY A 65 -3.93 2.34 -3.25
C GLY A 65 -3.11 3.59 -3.50
N ALA A 66 -3.76 4.75 -3.47
CA ALA A 66 -3.11 6.04 -3.67
C ALA A 66 -2.08 6.31 -2.56
N SER A 67 -0.87 6.67 -2.98
CA SER A 67 0.21 7.13 -2.11
C SER A 67 -0.09 8.54 -1.61
N PHE A 68 0.27 8.82 -0.36
CA PHE A 68 0.28 10.17 0.19
C PHE A 68 1.43 11.02 -0.37
N PHE A 69 2.48 10.37 -0.87
CA PHE A 69 3.65 11.01 -1.43
C PHE A 69 3.60 11.00 -2.95
N ASP A 70 3.81 12.18 -3.52
CA ASP A 70 4.03 12.35 -4.94
C ASP A 70 5.46 11.91 -5.33
N MET A 71 5.65 11.56 -6.59
CA MET A 71 6.94 11.22 -7.17
C MET A 71 7.31 12.24 -8.26
N ASP A 72 8.57 12.66 -8.30
CA ASP A 72 9.07 13.50 -9.38
C ASP A 72 9.22 12.69 -10.69
N ALA A 73 9.07 13.37 -11.83
CA ALA A 73 9.19 12.80 -13.16
C ALA A 73 10.54 12.13 -13.38
N ALA A 74 11.64 12.76 -12.96
CA ALA A 74 12.98 12.20 -13.12
C ALA A 74 13.16 10.92 -12.30
N ASP A 75 12.59 10.89 -11.10
CA ASP A 75 12.58 9.70 -10.23
C ASP A 75 11.74 8.56 -10.83
N LEU A 76 10.55 8.90 -11.32
CA LEU A 76 9.63 7.97 -11.95
C LEU A 76 10.27 7.36 -13.20
N ASP A 77 10.82 8.21 -14.06
CA ASP A 77 11.52 7.84 -15.28
C ASP A 77 12.91 7.27 -15.03
N ALA A 78 13.43 7.25 -13.81
CA ALA A 78 14.63 6.48 -13.45
C ALA A 78 14.28 5.05 -13.02
N LYS A 79 13.17 4.89 -12.30
CA LYS A 79 12.79 3.63 -11.64
C LYS A 79 11.84 2.77 -12.48
N TYR A 80 11.06 3.37 -13.38
CA TYR A 80 9.98 2.71 -14.10
C TYR A 80 10.08 2.89 -15.62
N LEU A 81 9.58 1.90 -16.36
CA LEU A 81 9.36 1.99 -17.79
C LEU A 81 8.23 3.01 -18.09
N PRO A 82 8.25 3.66 -19.26
CA PRO A 82 7.15 4.50 -19.70
C PRO A 82 5.84 3.69 -19.81
N PRO A 83 4.66 4.32 -19.75
CA PRO A 83 3.41 3.62 -19.92
C PRO A 83 3.33 2.97 -21.29
N PRO A 84 2.87 1.71 -21.38
CA PRO A 84 2.74 1.05 -22.68
C PRO A 84 1.59 1.68 -23.48
N THR A 85 1.62 1.46 -24.79
CA THR A 85 0.52 1.85 -25.68
C THR A 85 -0.73 1.05 -25.35
N HIS A 86 -1.90 1.70 -25.40
CA HIS A 86 -3.18 1.06 -25.16
C HIS A 86 -3.43 -0.11 -26.12
N GLY A 87 -3.87 -1.25 -25.59
CA GLY A 87 -4.12 -2.47 -26.35
C GLY A 87 -2.86 -3.26 -26.73
N SER A 88 -1.68 -2.87 -26.24
CA SER A 88 -0.44 -3.60 -26.48
C SER A 88 -0.33 -4.86 -25.61
N PRO A 89 0.48 -5.85 -26.02
CA PRO A 89 0.79 -7.02 -25.17
C PRO A 89 1.43 -6.65 -23.82
N GLU A 90 2.16 -5.54 -23.77
CA GLU A 90 2.78 -5.03 -22.54
C GLU A 90 1.74 -4.54 -21.53
N GLU A 91 0.64 -3.93 -21.99
CA GLU A 91 -0.47 -3.56 -21.12
C GLU A 91 -1.17 -4.80 -20.53
N ALA A 92 -1.39 -5.84 -21.34
CA ALA A 92 -1.95 -7.10 -20.86
C ALA A 92 -1.05 -7.78 -19.81
N GLN A 93 0.27 -7.71 -19.99
CA GLN A 93 1.23 -8.19 -18.99
C GLN A 93 1.16 -7.37 -17.70
N LEU A 94 1.03 -6.04 -17.79
CA LEU A 94 0.85 -5.18 -16.61
C LEU A 94 -0.43 -5.48 -15.85
N GLU A 95 -1.52 -5.76 -16.57
CA GLU A 95 -2.79 -6.18 -15.97
C GLU A 95 -2.60 -7.45 -15.12
N GLU A 96 -1.98 -8.47 -15.68
CA GLU A 96 -1.72 -9.74 -14.98
C GLU A 96 -0.85 -9.52 -13.74
N LEU A 97 0.25 -8.76 -13.89
CA LEU A 97 1.14 -8.44 -12.76
C LEU A 97 0.43 -7.62 -11.68
N TRP A 98 -0.44 -6.69 -12.05
CA TRP A 98 -1.23 -5.92 -11.10
C TRP A 98 -2.20 -6.81 -10.34
N ARG A 99 -2.93 -7.68 -11.03
CA ARG A 99 -3.87 -8.63 -10.43
C ARG A 99 -3.15 -9.58 -9.47
N ALA A 100 -2.03 -10.15 -9.90
CA ALA A 100 -1.20 -11.02 -9.07
C ALA A 100 -0.69 -10.28 -7.82
N ALA A 101 -0.16 -9.06 -7.98
CA ALA A 101 0.31 -8.26 -6.84
C ALA A 101 -0.82 -7.86 -5.89
N HIS A 102 -2.00 -7.50 -6.42
CA HIS A 102 -3.18 -7.17 -5.63
C HIS A 102 -3.70 -8.39 -4.85
N ALA A 103 -3.72 -9.57 -5.46
CA ALA A 103 -4.11 -10.82 -4.82
C ALA A 103 -3.10 -11.23 -3.73
N ALA A 104 -1.80 -11.21 -4.03
CA ALA A 104 -0.74 -11.53 -3.09
C ALA A 104 -0.76 -10.61 -1.86
N ALA A 105 -1.02 -9.32 -2.05
CA ALA A 105 -1.07 -8.33 -0.97
C ALA A 105 -2.16 -8.59 0.09
N LEU A 106 -3.11 -9.50 -0.16
CA LEU A 106 -4.08 -9.92 0.85
C LEU A 106 -3.40 -10.66 2.00
N THR A 107 -2.43 -11.53 1.69
CA THR A 107 -1.82 -12.44 2.66
C THR A 107 -0.32 -12.25 2.80
N GLN A 108 0.35 -11.63 1.84
CA GLN A 108 1.80 -11.46 1.81
C GLN A 108 2.19 -10.01 2.03
N CYS A 109 3.25 -9.80 2.80
CA CYS A 109 3.86 -8.49 2.96
C CYS A 109 4.67 -8.10 1.72
N SER A 110 4.98 -6.81 1.56
CA SER A 110 5.75 -6.32 0.41
C SER A 110 7.22 -6.78 0.40
N HIS A 111 7.73 -7.35 1.49
CA HIS A 111 9.06 -7.97 1.53
C HIS A 111 9.09 -9.35 0.85
N GLY A 112 7.92 -9.92 0.55
CA GLY A 112 7.80 -11.24 -0.06
C GLY A 112 8.03 -12.39 0.93
N PRO A 113 8.26 -13.61 0.43
CA PRO A 113 8.34 -14.83 1.24
C PRO A 113 9.57 -14.88 2.16
N GLY A 114 10.63 -14.12 1.88
CA GLY A 114 11.84 -14.03 2.71
C GLY A 114 11.75 -13.05 3.87
N CYS A 115 10.55 -12.62 4.26
CA CYS A 115 10.38 -11.61 5.32
C CYS A 115 10.86 -12.14 6.68
N ARG A 116 11.75 -11.39 7.33
CA ARG A 116 12.26 -11.72 8.69
C ARG A 116 11.16 -11.75 9.76
N LEU A 117 10.09 -10.98 9.55
CA LEU A 117 8.93 -10.91 10.45
C LEU A 117 7.87 -11.97 10.13
N GLY A 118 8.05 -12.74 9.06
CA GLY A 118 7.17 -13.83 8.67
C GLY A 118 5.70 -13.41 8.48
N PRO A 119 4.73 -14.25 8.90
CA PRO A 119 3.30 -14.04 8.65
C PRO A 119 2.70 -12.84 9.40
N GLU A 120 3.35 -12.41 10.49
CA GLU A 120 2.94 -11.25 11.31
C GLU A 120 3.32 -9.92 10.65
N CYS A 121 4.09 -9.93 9.57
CA CYS A 121 4.46 -8.71 8.87
C CYS A 121 3.24 -8.08 8.16
N GLY A 122 2.71 -6.99 8.73
CA GLY A 122 1.67 -6.17 8.11
C GLY A 122 2.15 -5.27 6.96
N VAL A 123 3.46 -5.14 6.76
CA VAL A 123 4.03 -4.12 5.85
C VAL A 123 3.60 -4.37 4.41
N GLY A 124 2.91 -3.39 3.83
CA GLY A 124 2.49 -3.46 2.44
C GLY A 124 1.35 -4.44 2.16
N ARG A 125 0.69 -4.99 3.18
CA ARG A 125 -0.58 -5.74 3.00
C ARG A 125 -1.73 -4.80 2.66
N ARG A 126 -2.67 -5.25 1.84
CA ARG A 126 -3.85 -4.44 1.48
C ARG A 126 -4.90 -4.37 2.58
N ILE A 127 -4.97 -5.39 3.44
CA ILE A 127 -5.77 -5.32 4.65
C ILE A 127 -4.94 -4.69 5.76
N THR A 128 -5.49 -3.66 6.39
CA THR A 128 -4.90 -3.04 7.57
C THR A 128 -5.96 -2.94 8.65
N THR A 129 -5.63 -3.41 9.85
CA THR A 129 -6.49 -3.26 11.01
C THR A 129 -6.33 -1.85 11.56
N VAL A 130 -7.44 -1.12 11.66
CA VAL A 130 -7.49 0.21 12.24
C VAL A 130 -8.33 0.18 13.50
N THR A 131 -7.83 0.79 14.56
CA THR A 131 -8.58 0.98 15.79
C THR A 131 -9.25 2.35 15.75
N VAL A 132 -10.58 2.35 15.67
CA VAL A 132 -11.39 3.56 15.75
C VAL A 132 -11.75 3.80 17.21
N LEU A 133 -11.36 4.98 17.70
CA LEU A 133 -11.80 5.54 18.96
C LEU A 133 -13.00 6.46 18.67
N SER A 134 -14.13 6.22 19.33
CA SER A 134 -15.35 7.02 19.20
C SER A 134 -15.75 7.62 20.55
N GLY A 135 -16.59 8.66 20.53
CA GLY A 135 -17.03 9.39 21.72
C GLY A 135 -16.21 10.66 22.00
N SER A 136 -16.05 11.03 23.28
CA SER A 136 -15.33 12.24 23.70
C SER A 136 -13.81 12.06 23.68
N VAL A 137 -13.26 11.76 22.49
CA VAL A 137 -11.83 11.47 22.30
C VAL A 137 -10.97 12.73 22.40
N VAL A 138 -11.52 13.90 22.04
CA VAL A 138 -10.80 15.19 22.05
C VAL A 138 -10.20 15.51 23.42
N ARG A 139 -10.88 15.14 24.51
CA ARG A 139 -10.40 15.36 25.88
C ARG A 139 -9.19 14.49 26.25
N LEU A 140 -9.06 13.33 25.60
CA LEU A 140 -7.98 12.37 25.83
C LEU A 140 -6.86 12.49 24.81
N TRP A 141 -6.99 13.38 23.82
CA TRP A 141 -6.07 13.49 22.69
C TRP A 141 -4.60 13.64 23.12
N GLY A 142 -4.31 14.60 24.01
CA GLY A 142 -2.95 14.81 24.50
C GLY A 142 -2.38 13.62 25.29
N VAL A 143 -3.23 12.86 25.99
CA VAL A 143 -2.81 11.63 26.68
C VAL A 143 -2.47 10.55 25.65
N LEU A 144 -3.29 10.39 24.60
CA LEU A 144 -3.04 9.43 23.53
C LEU A 144 -1.76 9.76 22.75
N GLU A 145 -1.54 11.04 22.41
CA GLU A 145 -0.28 11.49 21.79
C GLU A 145 0.92 11.18 22.68
N ALA A 146 0.83 11.45 23.99
CA ALA A 146 1.90 11.16 24.92
C ALA A 146 2.19 9.65 25.06
N VAL A 147 1.17 8.79 24.96
CA VAL A 147 1.34 7.34 24.97
C VAL A 147 2.03 6.87 23.67
N LEU A 148 1.58 7.36 22.51
CA LEU A 148 2.20 7.02 21.22
C LEU A 148 3.66 7.48 21.15
N ALA A 149 3.96 8.69 21.62
CA ALA A 149 5.31 9.22 21.66
C ALA A 149 6.24 8.37 22.55
N ARG A 150 5.77 7.90 23.71
CA ARG A 150 6.56 7.00 24.59
C ARG A 150 6.86 5.65 23.96
N ARG A 151 6.02 5.18 23.04
CA ARG A 151 6.12 3.86 22.38
C ARG A 151 6.62 3.98 20.94
N GLU A 152 7.08 5.16 20.51
CA GLU A 152 7.40 5.42 19.11
C GLU A 152 8.45 4.44 18.55
N ALA A 153 9.45 4.09 19.36
CA ALA A 153 10.51 3.15 19.00
C ALA A 153 10.00 1.72 18.77
N GLU A 154 8.91 1.33 19.44
CA GLU A 154 8.30 0.00 19.34
C GLU A 154 7.27 -0.07 18.20
N LEU A 155 6.71 1.07 17.79
CA LEU A 155 5.63 1.12 16.81
C LEU A 155 6.15 1.28 15.37
N PRO A 156 5.56 0.57 14.38
CA PRO A 156 5.77 0.84 12.97
C PRO A 156 5.44 2.29 12.62
N ARG A 157 6.16 2.89 11.67
CA ARG A 157 5.97 4.30 11.27
C ARG A 157 4.51 4.68 10.98
N MET A 158 3.74 3.75 10.40
CA MET A 158 2.33 3.95 10.04
C MET A 158 1.39 4.04 11.25
N GLU A 159 1.79 3.50 12.42
CA GLU A 159 0.98 3.42 13.64
C GLU A 159 1.31 4.53 14.65
N ARG A 160 2.35 5.33 14.39
CA ARG A 160 2.80 6.41 15.28
C ARG A 160 1.90 7.64 15.27
N SER A 161 1.01 7.75 14.28
CA SER A 161 0.16 8.93 14.10
C SER A 161 -1.32 8.61 14.28
N MET A 162 -2.02 9.44 15.04
CA MET A 162 -3.49 9.45 15.04
C MET A 162 -4.03 10.24 13.86
N ARG A 163 -5.21 9.84 13.37
CA ARG A 163 -5.90 10.52 12.27
C ARG A 163 -7.36 10.74 12.65
N VAL A 164 -7.89 11.90 12.29
CA VAL A 164 -9.32 12.19 12.42
C VAL A 164 -10.01 11.77 11.13
N VAL A 165 -11.08 10.99 11.25
CA VAL A 165 -11.89 10.52 10.12
C VAL A 165 -13.33 10.94 10.35
N ARG A 166 -14.00 11.42 9.30
CA ARG A 166 -15.44 11.62 9.30
C ARG A 166 -16.09 10.33 8.81
N VAL A 167 -17.05 9.82 9.57
CA VAL A 167 -17.86 8.68 9.15
C VAL A 167 -19.23 9.23 8.76
N GLU A 168 -19.63 8.94 7.53
CA GLU A 168 -20.97 9.23 7.03
C GLU A 168 -21.68 7.89 6.90
N TRP A 169 -22.92 7.81 7.38
CA TRP A 169 -23.75 6.62 7.21
C TRP A 169 -24.45 6.74 5.86
N GLY A 170 -24.25 5.75 4.99
CA GLY A 170 -25.05 5.63 3.78
C GLY A 170 -26.39 5.01 4.17
N GLU A 171 -27.48 5.75 3.98
CA GLU A 171 -28.79 5.11 3.85
C GLU A 171 -28.76 4.43 2.47
N GLU A 172 -28.75 3.10 2.44
CA GLU A 172 -28.96 2.36 1.20
C GLU A 172 -30.39 2.67 0.76
N GLU A 173 -30.55 3.58 -0.21
CA GLU A 173 -31.81 3.73 -0.93
C GLU A 173 -32.02 2.43 -1.72
N ASP A 174 -32.81 1.52 -1.15
CA ASP A 174 -33.42 0.40 -1.86
C ASP A 174 -34.24 0.97 -3.02
N LYS A 175 -33.62 1.09 -4.20
CA LYS A 175 -34.33 1.39 -5.44
C LYS A 175 -35.05 0.12 -5.86
N GLU A 176 -36.25 -0.08 -5.32
CA GLU A 176 -37.25 -0.94 -5.95
C GLU A 176 -37.59 -0.33 -7.32
N GLU A 177 -37.06 -0.94 -8.37
CA GLU A 177 -37.51 -0.70 -9.74
C GLU A 177 -38.92 -1.29 -9.89
N GLU A 178 -39.93 -0.45 -9.65
CA GLU A 178 -41.33 -0.73 -9.98
C GLU A 178 -41.53 -0.53 -11.49
N GLU A 179 -41.23 -1.55 -12.31
CA GLU A 179 -41.70 -1.63 -13.70
C GLU A 179 -43.03 -2.38 -13.77
N GLY A 180 -44.04 -1.67 -14.29
CA GLY A 180 -45.44 -2.07 -14.31
C GLY A 180 -45.76 -3.35 -15.11
N GLN A 181 -46.35 -4.30 -14.40
CA GLN A 181 -47.60 -5.01 -14.69
C GLN A 181 -48.07 -5.17 -16.16
N ARG A 182 -48.02 -6.41 -16.68
CA ARG A 182 -49.12 -6.98 -17.49
C ARG A 182 -49.24 -8.51 -17.36
N GLY A 183 -50.18 -8.95 -16.51
CA GLY A 183 -51.11 -10.08 -16.72
C GLY A 183 -50.61 -11.53 -16.64
N SER A 184 -51.03 -12.28 -15.61
CA SER A 184 -52.13 -13.27 -15.68
C SER A 184 -52.14 -14.17 -14.43
N GLU A 185 -53.33 -14.72 -14.15
CA GLU A 185 -53.82 -15.28 -12.88
C GLU A 185 -53.21 -16.62 -12.45
N GLY A 186 -53.26 -16.92 -11.14
CA GLY A 186 -53.04 -18.29 -10.64
C GLY A 186 -52.84 -18.47 -9.13
N LYS A 187 -53.94 -18.36 -8.36
CA LYS A 187 -54.36 -19.20 -7.19
C LYS A 187 -53.28 -19.91 -6.32
N GLY A 188 -53.29 -19.63 -5.00
CA GLY A 188 -53.12 -20.67 -3.96
C GLY A 188 -52.16 -20.40 -2.78
N GLU A 189 -52.72 -20.54 -1.58
CA GLU A 189 -52.10 -20.99 -0.31
C GLU A 189 -51.24 -20.03 0.54
N ALA A 190 -51.50 -20.08 1.86
CA ALA A 190 -50.90 -19.28 2.93
C ALA A 190 -49.77 -20.04 3.67
N ALA A 191 -48.71 -19.35 4.13
CA ALA A 191 -47.94 -19.71 5.35
C ALA A 191 -46.88 -18.66 5.78
N ALA A 192 -46.95 -18.31 7.09
CA ALA A 192 -45.92 -17.91 8.07
C ALA A 192 -44.99 -16.68 7.87
N PRO A 193 -44.79 -15.85 8.93
CA PRO A 193 -43.94 -14.67 8.90
C PRO A 193 -42.44 -15.01 9.02
N GLN A 194 -41.63 -14.48 8.10
CA GLN A 194 -40.17 -14.56 8.17
C GLN A 194 -39.60 -13.41 9.01
N SER A 195 -38.62 -13.75 9.85
CA SER A 195 -37.88 -12.85 10.74
C SER A 195 -37.13 -11.75 9.97
N PRO A 196 -36.92 -10.56 10.58
CA PRO A 196 -36.26 -9.44 9.89
C PRO A 196 -34.78 -9.73 9.60
N PRO A 197 -34.23 -9.24 8.47
CA PRO A 197 -32.81 -9.37 8.15
C PRO A 197 -31.94 -8.54 9.09
N SER A 198 -30.76 -9.10 9.41
CA SER A 198 -29.75 -8.46 10.26
C SER A 198 -29.08 -7.29 9.53
N PRO A 199 -28.79 -6.16 10.19
CA PRO A 199 -28.17 -5.01 9.52
C PRO A 199 -26.71 -5.30 9.13
N SER A 200 -26.40 -4.98 7.87
CA SER A 200 -25.08 -5.02 7.23
C SER A 200 -24.10 -4.04 7.89
N SER A 201 -22.81 -4.41 7.91
CA SER A 201 -21.74 -3.64 8.56
C SER A 201 -21.37 -2.36 7.80
N PRO A 202 -21.01 -1.26 8.50
CA PRO A 202 -20.71 0.02 7.87
C PRO A 202 -19.44 0.01 7.00
N GLN A 203 -19.53 0.68 5.85
CA GLN A 203 -18.41 0.99 4.98
C GLN A 203 -17.74 2.30 5.42
N ILE A 204 -16.47 2.24 5.83
CA ILE A 204 -15.69 3.41 6.23
C ILE A 204 -14.94 3.97 5.03
N THR A 205 -15.33 5.15 4.55
CA THR A 205 -14.57 5.88 3.53
C THR A 205 -13.59 6.85 4.19
N LEU A 206 -12.29 6.63 3.99
CA LEU A 206 -11.24 7.51 4.52
C LEU A 206 -11.07 8.74 3.62
N LEU A 207 -11.55 9.91 4.08
CA LEU A 207 -11.25 11.20 3.45
C LEU A 207 -9.81 11.64 3.80
N SER A 208 -9.05 12.04 2.79
CA SER A 208 -7.65 12.44 2.93
C SER A 208 -7.53 13.87 3.46
N GLY A 209 -7.26 14.02 4.76
CA GLY A 209 -6.82 15.28 5.37
C GLY A 209 -5.31 15.48 5.22
N SER A 210 -4.90 16.65 4.75
CA SER A 210 -3.49 17.06 4.64
C SER A 210 -2.89 17.27 6.03
N THR A 211 -1.79 16.58 6.34
CA THR A 211 -0.92 16.94 7.45
C THR A 211 0.31 17.64 6.90
N ALA A 212 0.47 18.92 7.26
CA ALA A 212 1.70 19.67 7.04
C ALA A 212 2.80 19.10 7.94
N GLY A 213 3.93 18.68 7.36
CA GLY A 213 5.08 18.16 8.08
C GLY A 213 6.33 18.27 7.22
N SER A 214 7.25 19.13 7.66
CA SER A 214 8.48 19.60 7.04
C SER A 214 9.41 18.52 6.48
N GLY A 215 10.06 18.85 5.36
CA GLY A 215 11.04 18.03 4.67
C GLY A 215 12.32 17.73 5.47
N GLY A 216 12.98 16.64 5.07
CA GLY A 216 14.29 16.25 5.53
C GLY A 216 14.84 15.21 4.55
N ALA A 217 15.89 15.60 3.84
CA ALA A 217 16.56 14.84 2.79
C ALA A 217 17.07 13.48 3.30
N ALA A 218 17.00 12.49 2.41
CA ALA A 218 17.68 11.22 2.59
C ALA A 218 19.18 11.42 2.38
N ASP A 219 19.96 11.22 3.44
CA ASP A 219 21.38 10.86 3.34
C ASP A 219 21.70 9.89 4.46
N SER A 220 22.12 8.67 4.11
CA SER A 220 22.75 7.75 5.05
C SER A 220 23.75 6.90 4.29
N ILE A 221 24.94 7.48 4.25
CA ILE A 221 26.22 6.92 3.87
C ILE A 221 26.51 5.66 4.70
N ALA A 222 27.04 4.65 4.02
CA ALA A 222 27.59 3.44 4.62
C ALA A 222 28.71 3.77 5.61
N ARG A 223 28.68 3.15 6.80
CA ARG A 223 29.87 3.09 7.65
C ARG A 223 30.01 1.71 8.29
N ALA A 224 31.20 1.16 8.07
CA ALA A 224 31.70 -0.08 8.61
C ALA A 224 31.78 -0.05 10.14
N THR A 225 31.55 -1.21 10.75
CA THR A 225 31.98 -1.53 12.10
C THR A 225 32.76 -2.84 12.04
N ALA A 226 34.08 -2.72 12.17
CA ALA A 226 34.91 -3.80 12.70
C ALA A 226 34.61 -3.90 14.19
N ASP A 227 34.59 -5.12 14.72
CA ASP A 227 34.73 -5.36 16.16
C ASP A 227 35.76 -6.50 16.37
N PRO A 228 36.63 -6.41 17.39
CA PRO A 228 37.81 -7.22 17.58
C PRO A 228 37.55 -8.37 18.57
N THR A 229 38.63 -9.08 18.91
CA THR A 229 38.81 -10.10 19.95
C THR A 229 38.85 -11.57 19.48
N ALA A 230 40.05 -12.03 19.16
CA ALA A 230 40.52 -13.33 19.63
C ALA A 230 42.05 -13.24 19.87
N VAL A 231 42.43 -13.68 21.06
CA VAL A 231 43.70 -13.47 21.74
C VAL A 231 44.68 -14.62 21.44
N ALA A 232 45.94 -14.24 21.25
CA ALA A 232 47.21 -14.95 21.52
C ALA A 232 47.40 -16.42 21.11
N THR A 233 48.49 -16.67 20.38
CA THR A 233 49.62 -17.43 20.94
C THR A 233 50.90 -17.18 20.16
N SER A 234 51.99 -16.97 20.89
CA SER A 234 53.34 -16.79 20.37
C SER A 234 53.99 -18.15 20.12
N THR A 235 54.79 -18.27 19.06
CA THR A 235 55.97 -19.13 19.07
C THR A 235 56.98 -18.62 18.05
N ALA A 236 58.18 -18.33 18.55
CA ALA A 236 59.37 -18.04 17.78
C ALA A 236 60.07 -19.36 17.38
N ALA A 237 60.61 -19.42 16.16
CA ALA A 237 61.71 -20.27 15.67
C ALA A 237 61.71 -20.16 14.13
N ALA A 238 62.78 -20.25 13.36
CA ALA A 238 64.22 -20.17 13.54
C ALA A 238 64.73 -20.10 12.09
N THR A 239 65.69 -19.20 11.85
CA THR A 239 66.58 -19.21 10.69
C THR A 239 67.33 -20.54 10.57
N SER A 240 67.42 -21.12 9.36
CA SER A 240 68.67 -21.66 8.79
C SER A 240 68.46 -22.28 7.40
N THR A 241 69.33 -21.87 6.45
CA THR A 241 69.93 -22.66 5.33
C THR A 241 69.02 -23.24 4.24
N ALA A 242 69.38 -23.27 2.94
CA ALA A 242 70.71 -23.37 2.34
C ALA A 242 70.76 -22.76 0.92
N ALA A 243 71.96 -22.31 0.56
CA ALA A 243 72.41 -22.06 -0.80
C ALA A 243 73.29 -23.23 -1.27
N THR A 244 73.13 -23.73 -2.51
CA THR A 244 74.19 -24.32 -3.37
C THR A 244 73.60 -24.46 -4.78
N ALA A 245 74.13 -23.77 -5.81
CA ALA A 245 74.92 -24.34 -6.92
C ALA A 245 74.48 -25.77 -7.30
N THR A 246 74.06 -26.09 -8.52
CA THR A 246 74.50 -25.69 -9.88
C THR A 246 73.38 -26.00 -10.86
#